data_AF-A0A9J7Z6P2-F1
#
_entry.id   AF-A0A9J7Z6P2-F1
#
_cell.length_a   1.000
_cell.length_b   1.000
_cell.length_c   1.000
_cell.angle_alpha   90.00
_cell.angle_beta   90.00
_cell.angle_gamma   90.00
#
_symmetry.space_group_name_H-M   'P 1'
#
loop_
_entity.id
_entity.type
_entity.pdbx_description
1 polymer ?
#
loop_
_entity_poly.entity_id
_entity_poly.type
_entity_poly.pdbx_seq_one_letter_code
_entity_poly.pdbx_strand_id
1 'polypeptide(L)'
;MRVSVLLLLCALYAGHAHKLSALTFLRVEQDKECNMDCSAASRKPLCASDGRTFNSRCEFLRAKCRDPQLEVIRGPCKDTSRCVAEKKYTEQQAKKLFPQVFVPVCNPDGTYSEVQCHSYTGYCWCVAPNGKPISGSAVANKKPQCKGTSIFNCTCNSLIS
;
A
#
# COMPACT_ATOMS: atom_id res chain seq x y z
N MET A 1 -41.97 -25.28 -39.05
CA MET A 1 -41.33 -25.70 -37.78
C MET A 1 -39.98 -24.99 -37.58
N ARG A 2 -39.95 -23.65 -37.44
CA ARG A 2 -38.69 -22.90 -37.18
C ARG A 2 -38.85 -21.69 -36.25
N VAL A 3 -40.06 -21.48 -35.70
CA VAL A 3 -40.34 -20.36 -34.76
C VAL A 3 -40.26 -20.82 -33.29
N SER A 4 -40.47 -22.11 -33.01
CA SER A 4 -40.46 -22.66 -31.65
C SER A 4 -39.07 -22.88 -31.03
N VAL A 5 -37.99 -22.88 -31.84
CA VAL A 5 -36.62 -23.09 -31.35
C VAL A 5 -36.00 -21.80 -30.79
N LEU A 6 -36.36 -20.64 -31.35
CA LEU A 6 -35.87 -19.34 -30.88
C LEU A 6 -36.47 -18.94 -29.52
N LEU A 7 -37.71 -19.33 -29.23
CA LEU A 7 -38.34 -19.09 -27.92
C LEU A 7 -37.73 -19.95 -26.79
N LEU A 8 -37.29 -21.17 -27.10
CA LEU A 8 -36.60 -22.04 -26.13
C LEU A 8 -35.18 -21.54 -25.82
N LEU A 9 -34.50 -20.90 -26.78
CA LEU A 9 -33.19 -20.28 -26.53
C LEU A 9 -33.34 -19.04 -25.63
N CYS A 10 -34.37 -18.22 -25.82
CA CYS A 10 -34.63 -17.08 -24.92
C CYS A 10 -34.94 -17.50 -23.48
N ALA A 11 -35.61 -18.64 -23.26
CA ALA A 11 -35.93 -19.16 -21.93
C ALA A 11 -34.69 -19.68 -21.16
N LEU A 12 -33.63 -20.11 -21.86
CA LEU A 12 -32.35 -20.46 -21.24
C LEU A 12 -31.51 -19.23 -20.88
N TYR A 13 -31.68 -18.11 -21.60
CA TYR A 13 -31.03 -16.84 -21.26
C TYR A 13 -31.77 -16.03 -20.18
N ALA A 14 -33.05 -16.30 -19.93
CA ALA A 14 -33.86 -15.63 -18.91
C ALA A 14 -33.71 -16.21 -17.49
N GLY A 15 -32.82 -17.18 -17.28
CA GLY A 15 -32.65 -17.92 -16.01
C GLY A 15 -31.47 -17.51 -15.11
N HIS A 16 -30.70 -16.48 -15.43
CA HIS A 16 -29.54 -16.06 -14.59
C HIS A 16 -29.52 -14.56 -14.24
N ALA A 17 -30.69 -13.94 -14.15
CA ALA A 17 -30.84 -12.71 -13.37
C ALA A 17 -31.31 -13.07 -11.95
N HIS A 18 -30.83 -12.32 -10.95
CA HIS A 18 -31.12 -12.42 -9.51
C HIS A 18 -30.17 -13.30 -8.66
N LYS A 19 -28.96 -12.77 -8.44
CA LYS A 19 -28.65 -12.21 -7.12
C LYS A 19 -27.56 -11.12 -7.25
N LEU A 20 -27.93 -9.97 -7.83
CA LEU A 20 -27.21 -8.74 -7.55
C LEU A 20 -27.48 -8.39 -6.09
N SER A 21 -26.65 -8.90 -5.18
CA SER A 21 -26.50 -8.28 -3.86
C SER A 21 -25.73 -6.97 -4.06
N ALA A 22 -26.45 -5.97 -4.56
CA ALA A 22 -26.02 -4.58 -4.54
C ALA A 22 -26.06 -4.12 -3.08
N LEU A 23 -25.01 -4.45 -2.32
CA LEU A 23 -24.57 -3.86 -1.04
C LEU A 23 -23.41 -4.70 -0.49
N THR A 24 -22.23 -4.52 -1.07
CA THR A 24 -20.96 -4.73 -0.33
C THR A 24 -19.99 -3.64 -0.79
N PHE A 25 -20.48 -2.41 -0.70
CA PHE A 25 -19.79 -1.16 -1.00
C PHE A 25 -18.97 -0.68 0.21
N LEU A 26 -18.25 -1.59 0.85
CA LEU A 26 -17.18 -1.27 1.79
C LEU A 26 -16.07 -2.29 1.55
N ARG A 27 -14.94 -1.83 1.02
CA ARG A 27 -13.62 -2.50 1.11
C ARG A 27 -13.16 -2.57 2.57
N VAL A 28 -13.94 -3.23 3.43
CA VAL A 28 -13.73 -3.34 4.89
C VAL A 28 -13.81 -4.82 5.33
N GLU A 29 -13.55 -5.77 4.42
CA GLU A 29 -13.31 -7.17 4.82
C GLU A 29 -11.89 -7.67 4.52
N GLN A 30 -11.15 -7.05 3.59
CA GLN A 30 -9.79 -7.50 3.28
C GLN A 30 -8.73 -7.10 4.31
N ASP A 31 -9.11 -6.34 5.34
CA ASP A 31 -8.23 -6.00 6.47
C ASP A 31 -8.34 -7.00 7.64
N LYS A 32 -9.26 -7.98 7.59
CA LYS A 32 -9.39 -9.01 8.64
C LYS A 32 -8.47 -10.22 8.45
N GLU A 33 -7.97 -10.52 7.26
CA GLU A 33 -7.19 -11.75 6.99
C GLU A 33 -5.71 -11.66 7.37
N CYS A 34 -5.12 -10.46 7.39
CA CYS A 34 -3.71 -10.31 7.75
C CYS A 34 -3.48 -10.02 9.24
N ASN A 35 -4.54 -9.76 10.03
CA ASN A 35 -4.40 -9.32 11.42
C ASN A 35 -4.22 -10.48 12.41
N MET A 36 -3.11 -11.20 12.28
CA MET A 36 -2.72 -12.27 13.20
C MET A 36 -2.01 -11.75 14.46
N ASP A 37 -2.30 -12.33 15.62
CA ASP A 37 -1.60 -12.05 16.87
C ASP A 37 -0.22 -12.70 16.87
N CYS A 38 0.80 -11.89 17.17
CA CYS A 38 2.20 -12.31 17.23
C CYS A 38 2.80 -12.20 18.63
N SER A 39 1.98 -11.96 19.67
CA SER A 39 2.44 -11.71 21.05
C SER A 39 3.22 -12.88 21.63
N ALA A 40 2.88 -14.12 21.26
CA ALA A 40 3.57 -15.33 21.72
C ALA A 40 4.70 -15.81 20.77
N ALA A 41 5.03 -15.04 19.73
CA ALA A 41 6.01 -15.48 18.74
C ALA A 41 7.45 -15.43 19.27
N SER A 42 8.26 -16.42 18.89
CA SER A 42 9.68 -16.43 19.23
C SER A 42 10.42 -15.24 18.60
N ARG A 43 11.22 -14.54 19.39
CA ARG A 43 12.06 -13.43 18.94
C ARG A 43 13.22 -13.98 18.11
N LYS A 44 13.11 -13.87 16.79
CA LYS A 44 14.14 -14.23 15.82
C LYS A 44 14.15 -13.14 14.76
N PRO A 45 15.09 -12.19 14.83
CA PRO A 45 15.08 -11.04 13.94
C PRO A 45 15.32 -11.46 12.49
N LEU A 46 14.55 -10.88 11.59
CA LEU A 46 14.58 -11.15 10.16
C LEU A 46 14.65 -9.83 9.41
N CYS A 47 15.51 -9.75 8.42
CA CYS A 47 15.60 -8.63 7.50
C CYS A 47 14.68 -8.91 6.33
N ALA A 48 13.79 -7.99 6.01
CA ALA A 48 13.00 -8.10 4.81
C ALA A 48 13.67 -7.39 3.62
N SER A 49 13.20 -7.70 2.42
CA SER A 49 13.71 -7.11 1.18
C SER A 49 13.49 -5.60 1.11
N ASP A 50 12.47 -5.08 1.79
CA ASP A 50 12.20 -3.64 1.97
C ASP A 50 13.13 -2.96 3.01
N GLY A 51 14.07 -3.70 3.59
CA GLY A 51 15.02 -3.17 4.57
C GLY A 51 14.48 -3.05 5.99
N ARG A 52 13.29 -3.57 6.28
CA ARG A 52 12.74 -3.58 7.63
C ARG A 52 13.22 -4.81 8.39
N THR A 53 13.66 -4.59 9.63
CA THR A 53 13.90 -5.70 10.56
C THR A 53 12.60 -6.04 11.28
N PHE A 54 12.13 -7.27 11.12
CA PHE A 54 11.03 -7.88 11.85
C PHE A 54 11.55 -8.62 13.07
N ASN A 55 10.89 -8.53 14.22
CA ASN A 55 11.39 -9.18 15.44
C ASN A 55 11.14 -10.70 15.47
N SER A 56 10.26 -11.19 14.60
CA SER A 56 9.81 -12.58 14.53
C SER A 56 9.30 -12.93 13.14
N ARG A 57 9.22 -14.24 12.87
CA ARG A 57 8.62 -14.76 11.64
C ARG A 57 7.13 -14.42 11.53
N CYS A 58 6.41 -14.40 12.65
CA CYS A 58 4.99 -14.03 12.66
C CYS A 58 4.78 -12.60 12.17
N GLU A 59 5.55 -11.64 12.68
CA GLU A 59 5.43 -10.25 12.24
C GLU A 59 5.79 -10.08 10.76
N PHE A 60 6.80 -10.81 10.28
CA PHE A 60 7.14 -10.84 8.86
C PHE A 60 5.97 -11.37 8.01
N LEU A 61 5.33 -12.48 8.41
CA LEU A 61 4.21 -13.06 7.67
C LEU A 61 2.99 -12.13 7.64
N ARG A 62 2.71 -11.45 8.76
CA ARG A 62 1.69 -10.41 8.84
C ARG A 62 1.95 -9.28 7.83
N ALA A 63 3.21 -8.88 7.64
CA ALA A 63 3.57 -7.89 6.62
C ALA A 63 3.54 -8.45 5.20
N LYS A 64 4.03 -9.67 4.97
CA LYS A 64 3.99 -10.35 3.67
C LYS A 64 2.56 -10.59 3.16
N CYS A 65 1.60 -10.76 4.08
CA CYS A 65 0.18 -10.82 3.73
C CYS A 65 -0.31 -9.51 3.10
N ARG A 66 0.23 -8.36 3.51
CA ARG A 66 -0.09 -7.04 2.94
C ARG A 66 0.73 -6.72 1.70
N ASP A 67 1.96 -7.20 1.65
CA ASP A 67 2.88 -7.06 0.52
C ASP A 67 3.43 -8.43 0.09
N PRO A 68 2.77 -9.10 -0.88
CA PRO A 68 3.18 -10.44 -1.33
C PRO A 68 4.59 -10.48 -1.94
N GLN A 69 5.16 -9.34 -2.35
CA GLN A 69 6.51 -9.27 -2.93
C GLN A 69 7.62 -9.20 -1.87
N LEU A 70 7.25 -9.16 -0.59
CA LEU A 70 8.19 -9.08 0.51
C LEU A 70 8.98 -10.39 0.67
N GLU A 71 10.29 -10.31 0.54
CA GLU A 71 11.20 -11.43 0.69
C GLU A 71 12.02 -11.35 1.97
N VAL A 72 12.50 -12.49 2.47
CA VAL A 72 13.25 -12.57 3.73
C VAL A 72 14.74 -12.80 3.48
N ILE A 73 15.56 -12.08 4.23
CA ILE A 73 17.01 -12.20 4.34
C ILE A 73 17.31 -12.65 5.79
N ARG A 74 18.28 -13.56 5.96
CA ARG A 74 18.63 -14.10 7.28
C ARG A 74 19.25 -13.03 8.19
N GLY A 75 18.84 -13.02 9.46
CA GLY A 75 19.33 -12.09 10.48
C GLY A 75 18.68 -10.70 10.40
N PRO A 76 19.02 -9.77 11.30
CA PRO A 76 18.55 -8.39 11.22
C PRO A 76 19.13 -7.67 10.00
N CYS A 77 18.47 -6.60 9.54
CA CYS A 77 19.08 -5.74 8.52
C CYS A 77 20.33 -5.07 9.10
N LYS A 78 21.31 -4.77 8.23
CA LYS A 78 22.46 -3.95 8.60
C LYS A 78 21.98 -2.57 9.09
N ASP A 79 22.81 -1.82 9.80
CA ASP A 79 22.55 -0.45 10.31
C ASP A 79 22.37 0.61 9.20
N THR A 80 21.82 0.20 8.06
CA THR A 80 21.31 1.08 7.02
C THR A 80 19.96 1.61 7.46
N SER A 81 19.73 2.91 7.35
CA SER A 81 18.43 3.48 7.65
C SER A 81 17.33 2.88 6.77
N ARG A 82 16.10 2.82 7.32
CA ARG A 82 14.95 2.21 6.63
C ARG A 82 14.68 2.83 5.26
N CYS A 83 14.73 4.16 5.14
CA CYS A 83 14.50 4.83 3.86
C CYS A 83 15.56 4.42 2.81
N VAL A 84 16.83 4.38 3.19
CA VAL A 84 17.93 4.04 2.27
C VAL A 84 17.82 2.59 1.80
N ALA A 85 17.44 1.69 2.71
CA ALA A 85 17.24 0.29 2.37
C ALA A 85 16.02 0.10 1.45
N GLU A 86 14.89 0.76 1.75
CA GLU A 86 13.69 0.76 0.90
C GLU A 86 14.00 1.34 -0.49
N LYS A 87 14.64 2.51 -0.55
CA LYS A 87 15.08 3.14 -1.80
C LYS A 87 15.88 2.18 -2.66
N LYS A 88 16.89 1.51 -2.10
CA LYS A 88 17.73 0.55 -2.83
C LYS A 88 16.93 -0.63 -3.37
N TYR A 89 16.00 -1.17 -2.60
CA TYR A 89 15.12 -2.26 -3.04
C TYR A 89 14.21 -1.82 -4.19
N THR A 90 13.57 -0.66 -4.03
CA THR A 90 12.58 -0.18 -4.98
C THR A 90 13.22 0.34 -6.27
N GLU A 91 14.44 0.87 -6.23
CA GLU A 91 15.23 1.17 -7.42
C GLU A 91 15.56 -0.09 -8.24
N GLN A 92 15.84 -1.23 -7.58
CA GLN A 92 16.06 -2.50 -8.28
C GLN A 92 14.79 -3.02 -8.94
N GLN A 93 13.64 -2.80 -8.29
CA GLN A 93 12.32 -3.11 -8.85
C GLN A 93 11.98 -2.20 -10.04
N ALA A 94 12.22 -0.88 -9.94
CA ALA A 94 11.97 0.09 -11.00
C ALA A 94 12.76 -0.21 -12.29
N LYS A 95 13.96 -0.79 -12.17
CA LYS A 95 14.75 -1.26 -13.32
C LYS A 95 14.09 -2.42 -14.07
N LYS A 96 13.21 -3.19 -13.42
CA LYS A 96 12.50 -4.35 -13.98
C LYS A 96 11.05 -4.04 -14.37
N LEU A 97 10.36 -3.19 -13.61
CA LEU A 97 8.90 -3.00 -13.67
C LEU A 97 8.43 -1.65 -14.26
N PHE A 98 9.29 -0.91 -14.96
CA PHE A 98 9.00 0.39 -15.62
C PHE A 98 8.85 1.60 -14.64
N PRO A 99 8.94 2.87 -15.11
CA PRO A 99 8.98 4.08 -14.24
C PRO A 99 7.74 4.34 -13.36
N GLN A 100 6.73 3.49 -13.43
CA GLN A 100 5.52 3.54 -12.62
C GLN A 100 5.71 3.05 -11.17
N VAL A 101 6.92 2.59 -10.82
CA VAL A 101 7.27 2.19 -9.45
C VAL A 101 7.70 3.41 -8.63
N PHE A 102 7.07 3.60 -7.47
CA PHE A 102 7.44 4.65 -6.52
C PHE A 102 8.76 4.38 -5.83
N VAL A 103 9.77 5.23 -6.04
CA VAL A 103 11.03 5.19 -5.30
C VAL A 103 11.02 6.28 -4.21
N PRO A 104 11.20 5.95 -2.92
CA PRO A 104 11.19 6.94 -1.86
C PRO A 104 12.42 7.85 -1.91
N VAL A 105 12.22 9.12 -1.57
CA VAL A 105 13.28 10.11 -1.36
C VAL A 105 13.74 10.07 0.11
N CYS A 106 15.05 10.09 0.32
CA CYS A 106 15.67 10.08 1.64
C CYS A 106 16.53 11.32 1.83
N ASN A 107 16.58 11.81 3.07
CA ASN A 107 17.49 12.84 3.50
C ASN A 107 18.93 12.27 3.66
N PRO A 108 19.96 13.13 3.73
CA PRO A 108 21.35 12.69 3.90
C PRO A 108 21.62 11.89 5.19
N ASP A 109 20.84 12.15 6.24
CA ASP A 109 20.88 11.40 7.51
C ASP A 109 20.21 10.02 7.41
N GLY A 110 19.64 9.68 6.25
CA GLY A 110 18.95 8.43 5.99
C GLY A 110 17.48 8.40 6.43
N THR A 111 16.93 9.50 6.95
CA THR A 111 15.49 9.61 7.26
C THR A 111 14.66 9.80 5.98
N TYR A 112 13.35 9.60 6.05
CA TYR A 112 12.47 9.93 4.93
C TYR A 112 12.38 11.45 4.76
N SER A 113 12.45 11.92 3.52
CA SER A 113 12.10 13.31 3.21
C SER A 113 10.63 13.55 3.59
N GLU A 114 10.35 14.65 4.28
CA GLU A 114 8.97 14.97 4.68
C GLU A 114 8.01 15.03 3.49
N VAL A 115 8.51 15.45 2.33
CA VAL A 115 7.78 15.44 1.06
C VAL A 115 8.26 14.27 0.21
N GLN A 116 7.32 13.39 -0.17
CA GLN A 116 7.54 12.35 -1.17
C GLN A 116 6.79 12.69 -2.46
N CYS A 117 7.38 12.39 -3.61
CA CYS A 117 6.77 12.64 -4.91
C CYS A 117 6.87 11.41 -5.81
N HIS A 118 5.77 11.09 -6.50
CA HIS A 118 5.72 10.03 -7.50
C HIS A 118 5.82 10.63 -8.90
N SER A 119 7.02 10.58 -9.49
CA SER A 119 7.32 11.25 -10.76
C SER A 119 6.41 10.84 -11.92
N TYR A 120 5.93 9.58 -11.93
CA TYR A 120 5.07 9.08 -13.01
C TYR A 120 3.62 9.58 -12.91
N THR A 121 3.06 9.72 -11.70
CA THR A 121 1.68 10.21 -11.52
C THR A 121 1.60 11.71 -11.26
N GLY A 122 2.73 12.35 -10.95
CA GLY A 122 2.81 13.77 -10.61
C GLY A 122 2.28 14.11 -9.21
N TYR A 123 1.92 13.11 -8.39
CA TYR A 123 1.43 13.35 -7.03
C TYR A 123 2.59 13.48 -6.03
N CYS A 124 2.47 14.43 -5.11
CA CYS A 124 3.33 14.55 -3.95
C CYS A 124 2.50 14.54 -2.66
N TRP A 125 3.04 14.00 -1.57
CA TRP A 125 2.39 13.93 -0.26
C TRP A 125 3.39 14.10 0.88
N CYS A 126 2.90 14.43 2.07
CA CYS A 126 3.71 14.45 3.28
C CYS A 126 3.79 13.05 3.91
N VAL A 127 4.92 12.74 4.53
CA VAL A 127 5.13 11.50 5.30
C VAL A 127 5.55 11.78 6.74
N ALA A 128 5.20 10.86 7.63
CA ALA A 128 5.72 10.83 9.00
C ALA A 128 7.19 10.32 9.01
N PRO A 129 7.94 10.47 10.12
CA PRO A 129 9.33 10.02 10.21
C PRO A 129 9.55 8.52 9.92
N ASN A 130 8.51 7.71 10.05
CA ASN A 130 8.53 6.27 9.72
C ASN A 130 8.21 5.95 8.25
N GLY A 131 8.05 6.97 7.40
CA GLY A 131 7.72 6.87 5.98
C GLY A 131 6.22 6.75 5.66
N LYS A 132 5.34 6.72 6.67
CA LYS A 132 3.90 6.57 6.43
C LYS A 132 3.29 7.86 5.84
N PRO A 133 2.52 7.78 4.75
CA PRO A 133 1.79 8.93 4.21
C PRO A 133 0.84 9.56 5.23
N ILE A 134 0.79 10.89 5.26
CA ILE A 134 -0.16 11.67 6.04
C ILE A 134 -1.44 11.86 5.22
N SER A 135 -2.57 11.41 5.75
CA SER A 135 -3.87 11.51 5.09
C SER A 135 -4.26 12.96 4.79
N GLY A 136 -4.74 13.22 3.57
CA GLY A 136 -5.15 14.57 3.12
C GLY A 136 -4.00 15.47 2.65
N SER A 137 -2.74 15.02 2.70
CA SER A 137 -1.59 15.82 2.25
C SER A 137 -1.23 15.67 0.76
N ALA A 138 -1.92 14.78 0.04
CA ALA A 138 -1.62 14.48 -1.35
C ALA A 138 -2.10 15.60 -2.29
N VAL A 139 -1.20 16.10 -3.13
CA VAL A 139 -1.45 17.16 -4.12
C VAL A 139 -0.88 16.77 -5.49
N ALA A 140 -1.55 17.17 -6.57
CA ALA A 140 -1.13 16.90 -7.93
C ALA A 140 -0.27 18.06 -8.49
N ASN A 141 0.84 17.73 -9.16
CA ASN A 141 1.73 18.64 -9.88
C ASN A 141 2.30 19.80 -9.04
N LYS A 142 2.27 19.67 -7.70
CA LYS A 142 2.76 20.66 -6.74
C LYS A 142 3.41 19.94 -5.56
N LYS A 143 4.24 20.65 -4.79
CA LYS A 143 4.78 20.13 -3.52
C LYS A 143 3.90 20.59 -2.35
N PRO A 144 3.45 19.69 -1.46
CA PRO A 144 2.70 20.07 -0.27
C PRO A 144 3.61 20.79 0.73
N GLN A 145 3.01 21.64 1.55
CA GLN A 145 3.68 22.29 2.68
C GLN A 145 3.56 21.38 3.91
N CYS A 146 4.60 20.60 4.19
CA CYS A 146 4.64 19.77 5.39
C CYS A 146 5.03 20.66 6.57
N LYS A 147 4.05 21.11 7.34
CA LYS A 147 4.32 21.83 8.59
C LYS A 147 4.80 20.80 9.60
N GLY A 148 6.09 20.86 9.93
CA GLY A 148 6.66 20.06 11.00
C GLY A 148 5.83 20.20 12.26
N THR A 149 5.48 19.06 12.85
CA THR A 149 4.71 18.90 14.10
C THR A 149 3.18 19.07 13.97
N SER A 150 2.47 17.96 14.23
CA SER A 150 1.02 17.85 14.52
C SER A 150 0.03 18.40 13.47
N ILE A 151 -0.51 17.52 12.63
CA ILE A 151 -1.82 17.76 12.01
C ILE A 151 -2.80 16.69 12.50
N PHE A 152 -3.25 16.87 13.74
CA PHE A 152 -4.55 16.36 14.18
C PHE A 152 -5.73 17.16 13.59
N ASN A 153 -5.46 18.22 12.80
CA ASN A 153 -6.49 19.08 12.24
C ASN A 153 -6.36 19.22 10.72
N CYS A 154 -6.65 18.15 9.99
CA CYS A 154 -7.20 18.30 8.64
C CYS A 154 -8.71 18.48 8.79
N THR A 155 -9.17 19.64 9.25
CA THR A 155 -10.59 19.98 9.14
C THR A 155 -10.89 20.21 7.66
N CYS A 156 -11.77 19.39 7.11
CA CYS A 156 -12.30 19.55 5.77
C CYS A 156 -13.21 20.79 5.76
N ASN A 157 -12.62 22.00 5.64
CA ASN A 157 -13.41 23.16 5.26
C ASN A 157 -13.65 23.08 3.76
N SER A 158 -14.73 22.39 3.42
CA SER A 158 -15.42 22.56 2.14
C SER A 158 -15.87 24.02 2.04
N LEU A 159 -15.06 24.86 1.38
CA LEU A 159 -15.58 26.07 0.76
C LEU A 159 -16.44 25.60 -0.42
N ILE A 160 -17.73 25.45 -0.18
CA ILE A 160 -18.76 25.47 -1.22
C ILE A 160 -19.25 26.92 -1.27
N SER A 161 -19.07 27.50 -2.46
CA SER A 161 -19.73 28.68 -3.07
C SER A 161 -20.17 29.85 -2.19
#